data_AF-A0A2P8GAK6-F1
#
_entry.id   AF-A0A2P8GAK6-F1
#
_cell.length_a   1.000
_cell.length_b   1.000
_cell.length_c   1.000
_cell.angle_alpha   90.00
_cell.angle_beta   90.00
_cell.angle_gamma   90.00
#
_symmetry.space_group_name_H-M   'P 1'
#
loop_
_entity.id
_entity.type
_entity.pdbx_description
1 polymer ?
#
loop_
_entity_poly.entity_id
_entity_poly.type
_entity_poly.pdbx_seq_one_letter_code
_entity_poly.pdbx_strand_id
1 'polypeptide(L)'
;MFNTLKDLVGLRIDDEKIISFIENNGFKYPKKPFISNRGTDTSYWVENKKLGVDLLFEARIYLDNFSLIQGDKKGIFVPALSIVRWYNNKSKTEFPLGLDFNADFESLKMKLGEPTLKSSEISPIWLNDDGSESFYRWKKPLDDKKDIVWGLEFNDSQIIKYFSLELDTAKPLFHFYYEWLYESFETFLSSKNFYRTADLMFLQWAIEKDFVKTNEQQSAISKDIKEGKLPATEWVRILKRGYVTEEDFSAEVPFIHAYIMNLSGHDILFTRDVAYSFLENAELKDNYFGKAAEEQLNKIVYNEGNYAKVKSIIDKRLAEYKEHKFSKSKQM
;
A
#
# COMPACT_ATOMS: atom_id res chain seq x y z
N MET A 1 17.57 11.71 19.81
CA MET A 1 16.76 11.99 18.62
C MET A 1 15.90 10.78 18.22
N PHE A 2 16.49 9.61 17.94
CA PHE A 2 15.74 8.40 17.55
C PHE A 2 14.64 8.02 18.55
N ASN A 3 14.99 7.78 19.82
CA ASN A 3 14.01 7.39 20.85
C ASN A 3 12.94 8.47 21.08
N THR A 4 13.33 9.75 21.04
CA THR A 4 12.38 10.86 21.11
C THR A 4 11.34 10.77 20.00
N LEU A 5 11.78 10.57 18.75
CA LEU A 5 10.88 10.46 17.61
C LEU A 5 10.07 9.15 17.64
N LYS A 6 10.63 8.05 18.16
CA LYS A 6 9.91 6.81 18.45
C LYS A 6 8.69 7.04 19.36
N ASP A 7 8.85 7.85 20.40
CA ASP A 7 7.77 8.17 21.33
C ASP A 7 6.73 9.15 20.76
N LEU A 8 7.07 9.84 19.67
CA LEU A 8 6.20 10.79 18.99
C LEU A 8 5.42 10.20 17.81
N VAL A 9 5.92 9.12 17.19
CA VAL A 9 5.21 8.43 16.11
C VAL A 9 3.83 7.96 16.60
N GLY A 10 2.80 8.21 15.77
CA GLY A 10 1.39 8.00 16.09
C GLY A 10 0.71 9.16 16.82
N LEU A 11 1.46 10.15 17.33
CA LEU A 11 0.85 11.33 17.96
C LEU A 11 0.33 12.33 16.92
N ARG A 12 -0.74 13.02 17.30
CA ARG A 12 -1.39 14.04 16.46
C ARG A 12 -0.52 15.28 16.30
N ILE A 13 -0.66 15.99 15.19
CA ILE A 13 0.06 17.25 14.94
C ILE A 13 -0.20 18.31 16.04
N ASP A 14 -1.36 18.26 16.69
CA ASP A 14 -1.77 19.18 17.75
C ASP A 14 -1.41 18.71 19.17
N ASP A 15 -0.71 17.59 19.30
CA ASP A 15 -0.21 17.10 20.59
C ASP A 15 0.92 18.01 21.10
N GLU A 16 0.88 18.38 22.39
CA GLU A 16 1.86 19.28 23.00
C GLU A 16 3.30 18.78 22.84
N LYS A 17 3.52 17.46 22.85
CA LYS A 17 4.86 16.88 22.66
C LYS A 17 5.35 17.05 21.23
N ILE A 18 4.45 16.94 20.24
CA ILE A 18 4.76 17.17 18.82
C ILE A 18 5.08 18.65 18.60
N ILE A 19 4.22 19.55 19.08
CA ILE A 19 4.41 21.00 18.96
C ILE A 19 5.76 21.40 19.58
N SER A 20 6.00 20.97 20.83
CA SER A 20 7.24 21.24 21.54
C SER A 20 8.46 20.70 20.79
N PHE A 21 8.37 19.51 20.21
CA PHE A 21 9.47 18.95 19.42
C PHE A 21 9.77 19.78 18.17
N ILE A 22 8.73 20.16 17.41
CA ILE A 22 8.87 20.96 16.18
C ILE A 22 9.55 22.29 16.50
N GLU A 23 9.06 23.00 17.52
CA GLU A 23 9.56 24.32 17.92
C GLU A 23 11.01 24.24 18.43
N ASN A 24 11.30 23.31 19.35
CA ASN A 24 12.63 23.19 19.96
C ASN A 24 13.71 22.72 18.98
N ASN A 25 13.34 22.01 17.92
CA ASN A 25 14.28 21.48 16.93
C ASN A 25 14.30 22.31 15.63
N GLY A 26 13.67 23.49 15.62
CA GLY A 26 13.75 24.46 14.52
C GLY A 26 13.05 24.01 13.23
N PHE A 27 12.07 23.12 13.35
CA PHE A 27 11.16 22.81 12.25
C PHE A 27 10.18 23.99 12.06
N LYS A 28 9.70 24.18 10.83
CA LYS A 28 8.65 25.16 10.55
C LYS A 28 7.29 24.51 10.77
N TYR A 29 6.57 24.92 11.82
CA TYR A 29 5.22 24.43 12.05
C TYR A 29 4.30 24.77 10.86
N PRO A 30 3.48 23.82 10.36
CA PRO A 30 2.59 24.07 9.23
C PRO A 30 1.61 25.20 9.51
N LYS A 31 1.42 26.11 8.55
CA LYS A 31 0.36 27.14 8.63
C LYS A 31 -1.05 26.54 8.62
N LYS A 32 -1.20 25.36 8.01
CA LYS A 32 -2.43 24.57 7.95
C LYS A 32 -2.10 23.15 8.42
N PRO A 33 -2.09 22.90 9.74
CA PRO A 33 -1.72 21.59 10.29
C PRO A 33 -2.82 20.53 10.08
N PHE A 34 -4.03 20.94 9.71
CA PHE A 34 -5.15 20.02 9.50
C PHE A 34 -5.37 19.72 8.03
N ILE A 35 -5.92 18.54 7.75
CA ILE A 35 -6.21 18.06 6.40
C ILE A 35 -7.69 18.23 6.11
N SER A 36 -8.00 18.81 4.95
CA SER A 36 -9.38 19.07 4.52
C SER A 36 -9.84 18.04 3.51
N ASN A 37 -11.04 17.49 3.69
CA ASN A 37 -11.68 16.59 2.74
C ASN A 37 -12.14 17.29 1.44
N ARG A 38 -11.96 18.61 1.34
CA ARG A 38 -12.17 19.37 0.10
C ARG A 38 -10.97 19.28 -0.85
N GLY A 39 -9.83 18.79 -0.37
CA GLY A 39 -8.64 18.53 -1.17
C GLY A 39 -8.42 17.04 -1.38
N THR A 40 -7.50 16.70 -2.29
CA THR A 40 -7.05 15.32 -2.54
C THR A 40 -5.95 14.89 -1.58
N ASP A 41 -5.29 15.83 -0.92
CA ASP A 41 -4.15 15.56 -0.04
C ASP A 41 -4.59 14.82 1.21
N THR A 42 -3.93 13.70 1.49
CA THR A 42 -4.18 12.86 2.68
C THR A 42 -3.07 12.98 3.72
N SER A 43 -1.97 13.66 3.34
CA SER A 43 -0.74 13.78 4.10
C SER A 43 0.09 14.99 3.68
N TYR A 44 1.07 15.37 4.51
CA TYR A 44 2.09 16.36 4.15
C TYR A 44 3.40 16.15 4.93
N TRP A 45 4.52 16.60 4.35
CA TRP A 45 5.83 16.60 5.00
C TRP A 45 6.09 17.91 5.75
N VAL A 46 6.73 17.80 6.92
CA VAL A 46 7.38 18.89 7.64
C VAL A 46 8.88 18.62 7.61
N GLU A 47 9.57 19.33 6.71
CA GLU A 47 10.98 19.09 6.41
C GLU A 47 11.93 19.92 7.28
N ASN A 48 13.10 19.37 7.61
CA ASN A 48 14.19 20.11 8.24
C ASN A 48 15.55 19.72 7.64
N LYS A 49 15.92 20.45 6.58
CA LYS A 49 17.19 20.26 5.85
C LYS A 49 18.44 20.46 6.70
N LYS A 50 18.36 21.26 7.78
CA LYS A 50 19.50 21.49 8.69
C LYS A 50 19.79 20.24 9.52
N LEU A 51 18.75 19.62 10.06
CA LEU A 51 18.87 18.36 10.80
C LEU A 51 18.98 17.14 9.88
N GLY A 52 18.54 17.26 8.63
CA GLY A 52 18.42 16.14 7.71
C GLY A 52 17.32 15.17 8.13
N VAL A 53 16.25 15.68 8.74
CA VAL A 53 15.12 14.90 9.26
C VAL A 53 13.82 15.48 8.73
N ASP A 54 12.96 14.63 8.17
CA ASP A 54 11.63 15.01 7.71
C ASP A 54 10.55 14.20 8.45
N LEU A 55 9.40 14.85 8.70
CA LEU A 55 8.26 14.28 9.42
C LEU A 55 7.04 14.23 8.48
N LEU A 56 6.50 13.05 8.20
CA LEU A 56 5.26 12.89 7.45
C LEU A 56 4.07 12.81 8.40
N PHE A 57 3.13 13.72 8.24
CA PHE A 57 1.85 13.68 8.94
C PHE A 57 0.77 13.19 7.99
N GLU A 58 -0.01 12.19 8.41
CA GLU A 58 -1.10 11.62 7.62
C GLU A 58 -2.40 11.61 8.42
N ALA A 59 -3.50 11.99 7.77
CA ALA A 59 -4.84 11.82 8.36
C ALA A 59 -5.31 10.36 8.29
N ARG A 60 -4.73 9.57 7.38
CA ARG A 60 -5.16 8.22 7.07
C ARG A 60 -4.07 7.23 7.40
N ILE A 61 -4.13 6.75 8.63
CA ILE A 61 -3.27 5.68 9.11
C ILE A 61 -4.12 4.42 9.04
N TYR A 62 -3.78 3.52 8.11
CA TYR A 62 -4.56 2.31 7.82
C TYR A 62 -4.28 1.20 8.85
N LEU A 63 -4.50 1.53 10.13
CA LEU A 63 -4.32 0.67 11.28
C LEU A 63 -5.53 0.80 12.20
N ASP A 64 -6.03 -0.31 12.74
CA ASP A 64 -7.28 -0.36 13.52
C ASP A 64 -7.21 0.51 14.80
N ASN A 65 -6.03 0.62 15.39
CA ASN A 65 -5.72 1.45 16.56
C ASN A 65 -5.54 2.95 16.22
N PHE A 66 -5.50 3.35 14.94
CA PHE A 66 -5.35 4.73 14.49
C PHE A 66 -6.54 5.18 13.63
N SER A 67 -7.68 5.38 14.28
CA SER A 67 -8.89 5.88 13.61
C SER A 67 -8.70 7.29 13.04
N LEU A 68 -9.36 7.58 11.92
CA LEU A 68 -9.43 8.92 11.32
C LEU A 68 -10.01 9.92 12.33
N ILE A 69 -9.24 10.93 12.70
CA ILE A 69 -9.59 11.88 13.77
C ILE A 69 -10.25 13.12 13.18
N GLN A 70 -11.53 13.32 13.47
CA GLN A 70 -12.25 14.52 13.05
C GLN A 70 -11.83 15.71 13.92
N GLY A 71 -11.48 16.83 13.27
CA GLY A 71 -11.22 18.10 13.94
C GLY A 71 -12.50 18.87 14.24
N ASP A 72 -12.35 20.12 14.69
CA ASP A 72 -13.46 20.97 15.15
C ASP A 72 -14.53 21.28 14.09
N LYS A 73 -14.23 21.04 12.81
CA LYS A 73 -15.14 21.30 11.69
C LYS A 73 -15.37 20.05 10.88
N LYS A 74 -16.60 19.87 10.41
CA LYS A 74 -16.95 18.80 9.46
C LYS A 74 -16.03 18.86 8.24
N GLY A 75 -15.43 17.71 7.90
CA GLY A 75 -14.52 17.59 6.77
C GLY A 75 -13.10 18.10 7.02
N ILE A 76 -12.75 18.42 8.28
CA ILE A 76 -11.38 18.70 8.70
C ILE A 76 -10.89 17.55 9.57
N PHE A 77 -9.68 17.09 9.31
CA PHE A 77 -9.06 15.96 9.99
C PHE A 77 -7.74 16.36 10.63
N VAL A 78 -7.46 15.77 11.78
CA VAL A 78 -6.21 15.95 12.52
C VAL A 78 -5.26 14.84 12.11
N PRO A 79 -4.17 15.14 11.37
CA PRO A 79 -3.21 14.12 11.00
C PRO A 79 -2.30 13.77 12.18
N ALA A 80 -1.74 12.57 12.14
CA ALA A 80 -0.76 12.09 13.10
C ALA A 80 0.56 11.78 12.40
N LEU A 81 1.65 11.79 13.19
CA LEU A 81 3.00 11.52 12.70
C LEU A 81 3.13 10.05 12.29
N SER A 82 3.17 9.78 10.99
CA SER A 82 3.23 8.41 10.47
C SER A 82 4.64 7.95 10.14
N ILE A 83 5.46 8.83 9.56
CA ILE A 83 6.81 8.49 9.08
C ILE A 83 7.78 9.58 9.50
N VAL A 84 8.96 9.15 9.93
CA VAL A 84 10.14 9.98 10.12
C VAL A 84 11.24 9.46 9.21
N ARG A 85 11.88 10.35 8.45
CA ARG A 85 13.03 10.00 7.61
C ARG A 85 14.24 10.82 7.98
N TRP A 86 15.37 10.14 8.11
CA TRP A 86 16.69 10.76 8.20
C TRP A 86 17.40 10.56 6.88
N TYR A 87 18.13 11.56 6.41
CA TYR A 87 18.88 11.50 5.14
C TYR A 87 20.38 11.70 5.29
N ASN A 88 20.86 11.97 6.51
CA ASN A 88 22.27 12.10 6.84
C ASN A 88 22.51 12.08 8.35
N ASN A 89 23.78 12.14 8.74
CA ASN A 89 24.24 12.16 10.14
C ASN A 89 24.15 13.54 10.84
N LYS A 90 23.58 14.60 10.22
CA LYS A 90 23.63 15.97 10.81
C LYS A 90 22.90 16.09 12.15
N SER A 91 21.83 15.32 12.33
CA SER A 91 21.09 15.24 13.60
C SER A 91 21.86 14.50 14.72
N LYS A 92 23.02 13.91 14.42
CA LYS A 92 23.80 13.07 15.35
C LYS A 92 22.95 12.00 16.02
N THR A 93 22.02 11.44 15.26
CA THR A 93 21.11 10.40 15.75
C THR A 93 21.86 9.10 15.88
N GLU A 94 21.83 8.49 17.06
CA GLU A 94 22.25 7.11 17.26
C GLU A 94 21.11 6.18 16.84
N PHE A 95 21.33 5.38 15.80
CA PHE A 95 20.36 4.40 15.32
C PHE A 95 20.55 3.05 16.03
N PRO A 96 19.50 2.21 16.11
CA PRO A 96 19.64 0.88 16.70
C PRO A 96 20.75 0.06 16.04
N LEU A 97 21.35 -0.86 16.81
CA LEU A 97 22.48 -1.71 16.40
C LEU A 97 23.76 -0.94 16.01
N GLY A 98 23.85 0.34 16.39
CA GLY A 98 24.99 1.20 16.08
C GLY A 98 25.21 1.32 14.57
N LEU A 99 24.12 1.42 13.81
CA LEU A 99 24.17 1.71 12.38
C LEU A 99 24.28 3.22 12.15
N ASP A 100 24.92 3.60 11.05
CA ASP A 100 24.98 4.96 10.56
C ASP A 100 24.96 4.94 9.02
N PHE A 101 24.98 6.12 8.39
CA PHE A 101 24.96 6.25 6.92
C PHE A 101 26.22 5.71 6.21
N ASN A 102 27.26 5.30 6.94
CA ASN A 102 28.50 4.77 6.38
C ASN A 102 28.52 3.23 6.39
N ALA A 103 27.50 2.56 6.93
CA ALA A 103 27.44 1.11 6.93
C ALA A 103 27.31 0.54 5.50
N ASP A 104 28.19 -0.41 5.16
CA ASP A 104 28.15 -1.13 3.89
C ASP A 104 27.13 -2.27 3.89
N PHE A 105 26.85 -2.83 2.70
CA PHE A 105 25.85 -3.88 2.52
C PHE A 105 26.11 -5.13 3.38
N GLU A 106 27.36 -5.58 3.48
CA GLU A 106 27.71 -6.77 4.25
C GLU A 106 27.55 -6.54 5.76
N SER A 107 27.91 -5.35 6.25
CA SER A 107 27.68 -4.94 7.64
C SER A 107 26.19 -4.85 7.96
N LEU A 108 25.39 -4.34 7.02
CA LEU A 108 23.93 -4.32 7.13
C LEU A 108 23.38 -5.74 7.21
N LYS A 109 23.81 -6.63 6.31
CA LYS A 109 23.38 -8.03 6.30
C LYS A 109 23.77 -8.78 7.57
N MET A 110 24.97 -8.55 8.09
CA MET A 110 25.44 -9.15 9.34
C MET A 110 24.61 -8.70 10.55
N LYS A 111 24.22 -7.42 10.60
CA LYS A 111 23.48 -6.84 11.74
C LYS A 111 21.97 -7.04 11.64
N LEU A 112 21.40 -6.95 10.43
CA LEU A 112 19.96 -6.95 10.18
C LEU A 112 19.45 -8.24 9.55
N GLY A 113 20.31 -9.15 9.09
CA GLY A 113 19.94 -10.31 8.29
C GLY A 113 19.66 -9.95 6.83
N GLU A 114 18.94 -10.82 6.11
CA GLU A 114 18.57 -10.54 4.71
C GLU A 114 17.64 -9.32 4.59
N PRO A 115 17.70 -8.58 3.46
CA PRO A 115 16.73 -7.53 3.14
C PRO A 115 15.30 -8.05 3.22
N THR A 116 14.38 -7.22 3.71
CA THR A 116 12.94 -7.52 3.74
C THR A 116 12.23 -7.19 2.44
N LEU A 117 12.85 -6.38 1.58
CA LEU A 117 12.35 -6.08 0.24
C LEU A 117 13.53 -5.78 -0.68
N LYS A 118 13.47 -6.32 -1.90
CA LYS A 118 14.38 -6.00 -3.01
C LYS A 118 13.61 -5.31 -4.13
N SER A 119 14.28 -4.48 -4.91
CA SER A 119 13.64 -3.80 -6.05
C SER A 119 12.95 -4.76 -7.03
N SER A 120 13.55 -5.93 -7.29
CA SER A 120 13.04 -6.98 -8.17
C SER A 120 11.71 -7.56 -7.73
N GLU A 121 11.44 -7.55 -6.42
CA GLU A 121 10.19 -8.04 -5.82
C GLU A 121 9.03 -7.06 -6.05
N ILE A 122 9.34 -5.80 -6.41
CA ILE A 122 8.35 -4.80 -6.83
C ILE A 122 8.10 -4.91 -8.33
N SER A 123 9.14 -4.73 -9.16
CA SER A 123 9.07 -4.92 -10.61
C SER A 123 10.46 -4.87 -11.26
N PRO A 124 10.68 -5.57 -12.40
CA PRO A 124 11.94 -5.50 -13.15
C PRO A 124 12.39 -4.12 -13.62
N ILE A 125 11.52 -3.10 -13.67
CA ILE A 125 11.95 -1.71 -13.98
C ILE A 125 12.74 -1.04 -12.87
N TRP A 126 12.61 -1.60 -11.67
CA TRP A 126 13.41 -1.19 -10.54
C TRP A 126 14.72 -1.98 -10.53
N LEU A 127 15.00 -2.81 -11.52
CA LEU A 127 16.35 -3.32 -11.74
C LEU A 127 17.15 -2.28 -12.53
N ASN A 128 18.46 -2.31 -12.32
CA ASN A 128 19.40 -1.60 -13.16
C ASN A 128 19.45 -2.25 -14.55
N ASP A 129 20.03 -1.54 -15.53
CA ASP A 129 20.12 -2.02 -16.92
C ASP A 129 20.84 -3.38 -17.06
N ASP A 130 21.71 -3.72 -16.11
CA ASP A 130 22.44 -5.00 -16.04
C ASP A 130 21.66 -6.12 -15.32
N GLY A 131 20.43 -5.85 -14.88
CA GLY A 131 19.56 -6.77 -14.14
C GLY A 131 19.86 -6.86 -12.64
N SER A 132 20.78 -6.06 -12.10
CA SER A 132 21.02 -5.97 -10.65
C SER A 132 19.96 -5.14 -9.94
N GLU A 133 19.84 -5.31 -8.62
CA GLU A 133 18.87 -4.58 -7.80
C GLU A 133 19.21 -3.08 -7.72
N SER A 134 18.25 -2.19 -7.97
CA SER A 134 18.44 -0.74 -7.76
C SER A 134 18.43 -0.35 -6.28
N PHE A 135 17.79 -1.17 -5.42
CA PHE A 135 17.86 -0.99 -3.97
C PHE A 135 17.47 -2.24 -3.18
N TYR A 136 17.83 -2.20 -1.90
CA TYR A 136 17.46 -3.13 -0.86
C TYR A 136 16.87 -2.37 0.33
N ARG A 137 15.80 -2.88 0.93
CA ARG A 137 15.23 -2.32 2.16
C ARG A 137 15.26 -3.33 3.29
N TRP A 138 15.54 -2.84 4.48
CA TRP A 138 15.29 -3.55 5.73
C TRP A 138 14.20 -2.82 6.50
N LYS A 139 13.23 -3.59 6.99
CA LYS A 139 12.18 -3.14 7.90
C LYS A 139 12.16 -4.10 9.10
N LYS A 140 12.25 -3.55 10.31
CA LYS A 140 12.33 -4.31 11.56
C LYS A 140 11.30 -3.78 12.54
N PRO A 141 10.53 -4.65 13.22
CA PRO A 141 9.67 -4.22 14.31
C PRO A 141 10.46 -3.60 15.46
N LEU A 142 9.94 -2.52 16.05
CA LEU A 142 10.47 -1.88 17.28
C LEU A 142 9.52 -1.96 18.45
N ASP A 143 8.21 -1.95 18.17
CA ASP A 143 7.15 -1.95 19.17
C ASP A 143 5.90 -2.55 18.53
N ASP A 144 5.76 -3.87 18.65
CA ASP A 144 4.64 -4.64 18.10
C ASP A 144 3.28 -4.21 18.69
N LYS A 145 3.26 -3.49 19.82
CA LYS A 145 2.00 -2.99 20.42
C LYS A 145 1.54 -1.68 19.80
N LYS A 146 2.46 -0.91 19.20
CA LYS A 146 2.18 0.37 18.55
C LYS A 146 2.28 0.28 17.03
N ASP A 147 2.53 -0.92 16.50
CA ASP A 147 2.80 -1.15 15.08
C ASP A 147 3.92 -0.22 14.58
N ILE A 148 5.00 -0.04 15.37
CA ILE A 148 6.13 0.81 14.95
C ILE A 148 7.25 -0.07 14.42
N VAL A 149 7.72 0.27 13.23
CA VAL A 149 8.90 -0.30 12.59
C VAL A 149 9.98 0.74 12.36
N TRP A 150 11.20 0.26 12.22
CA TRP A 150 12.32 1.05 11.74
C TRP A 150 13.06 0.33 10.63
N GLY A 151 13.83 1.08 9.87
CA GLY A 151 14.48 0.51 8.71
C GLY A 151 15.39 1.47 7.98
N LEU A 152 15.81 1.04 6.80
CA LEU A 152 16.61 1.83 5.88
C LEU A 152 16.45 1.32 4.45
N GLU A 153 16.80 2.19 3.50
CA GLU A 153 16.98 1.86 2.08
C GLU A 153 18.45 2.01 1.70
N PHE A 154 19.05 0.95 1.19
CA PHE A 154 20.40 0.92 0.61
C PHE A 154 20.27 0.82 -0.91
N ASN A 155 20.89 1.74 -1.65
CA ASN A 155 20.73 1.82 -3.11
C ASN A 155 21.92 1.21 -3.88
N ASP A 156 21.74 1.11 -5.18
CA ASP A 156 22.74 0.72 -6.19
C ASP A 156 24.07 1.50 -6.10
N SER A 157 24.00 2.76 -5.67
CA SER A 157 25.16 3.64 -5.42
C SER A 157 25.96 3.25 -4.17
N GLN A 158 25.65 2.10 -3.56
CA GLN A 158 26.33 1.53 -2.39
C GLN A 158 26.27 2.43 -1.14
N ILE A 159 25.18 3.17 -0.98
CA ILE A 159 24.96 4.03 0.19
C ILE A 159 23.59 3.81 0.80
N ILE A 160 23.47 4.15 2.09
CA ILE A 160 22.17 4.28 2.74
C ILE A 160 21.55 5.60 2.29
N LYS A 161 20.42 5.52 1.60
CA LYS A 161 19.68 6.70 1.12
C LYS A 161 18.94 7.40 2.26
N TYR A 162 18.33 6.62 3.15
CA TYR A 162 17.67 7.11 4.35
C TYR A 162 17.56 6.01 5.42
N PHE A 163 17.47 6.44 6.68
CA PHE A 163 16.85 5.65 7.75
C PHE A 163 15.41 6.09 7.93
N SER A 164 14.53 5.17 8.31
CA SER A 164 13.13 5.47 8.60
C SER A 164 12.67 4.89 9.93
N LEU A 165 11.70 5.58 10.51
CA LEU A 165 10.85 5.12 11.59
C LEU A 165 9.43 5.38 11.12
N GLU A 166 8.57 4.37 11.11
CA GLU A 166 7.23 4.50 10.56
C GLU A 166 6.22 3.65 11.33
N LEU A 167 4.95 4.04 11.25
CA LEU A 167 3.85 3.14 11.53
C LEU A 167 3.84 2.06 10.45
N ASP A 168 3.73 0.81 10.85
CA ASP A 168 3.66 -0.37 9.99
C ASP A 168 2.28 -0.49 9.34
N THR A 169 1.92 0.57 8.61
CA THR A 169 0.65 0.62 7.89
C THR A 169 0.70 -0.40 6.76
N ALA A 170 -0.19 -1.40 6.83
CA ALA A 170 -0.44 -2.25 5.68
C ALA A 170 -1.14 -1.39 4.63
N LYS A 171 -0.45 -1.08 3.53
CA LYS A 171 -1.10 -0.41 2.42
C LYS A 171 -2.24 -1.31 1.92
N PRO A 172 -3.43 -0.76 1.72
CA PRO A 172 -4.50 -1.51 1.09
C PRO A 172 -4.05 -1.95 -0.31
N LEU A 173 -4.19 -3.25 -0.58
CA LEU A 173 -4.06 -3.81 -1.92
C LEU A 173 -5.31 -3.53 -2.76
N PHE A 174 -6.48 -3.63 -2.13
CA PHE A 174 -7.77 -3.46 -2.78
C PHE A 174 -8.67 -2.53 -2.01
N HIS A 175 -9.45 -1.77 -2.75
CA HIS A 175 -10.31 -0.76 -2.21
C HIS A 175 -11.76 -1.04 -2.56
N PHE A 176 -12.53 -1.54 -1.60
CA PHE A 176 -13.91 -1.93 -1.89
C PHE A 176 -14.87 -0.75 -1.79
N TYR A 177 -14.72 0.24 -0.88
CA TYR A 177 -15.62 1.42 -0.81
C TYR A 177 -14.79 2.70 -0.73
N TYR A 178 -14.25 3.14 -1.88
CA TYR A 178 -13.07 3.99 -1.85
C TYR A 178 -13.24 5.49 -1.97
N GLU A 179 -14.45 6.04 -2.10
CA GLU A 179 -14.59 7.47 -1.82
C GLU A 179 -14.81 7.69 -0.30
N TRP A 180 -13.87 7.13 0.49
CA TRP A 180 -13.52 7.52 1.85
C TRP A 180 -14.58 7.31 2.95
N LEU A 181 -15.02 6.08 3.29
CA LEU A 181 -15.92 5.84 4.45
C LEU A 181 -17.27 6.62 4.43
N TYR A 182 -17.59 7.33 3.34
CA TYR A 182 -18.78 8.19 3.24
C TYR A 182 -19.94 7.55 2.48
N GLU A 183 -19.70 6.41 1.83
CA GLU A 183 -20.74 5.67 1.14
C GLU A 183 -21.07 4.38 1.91
N SER A 184 -22.36 4.06 2.01
CA SER A 184 -22.80 2.84 2.65
C SER A 184 -22.49 1.62 1.78
N PHE A 185 -22.55 0.43 2.39
CA PHE A 185 -22.39 -0.83 1.66
C PHE A 185 -23.35 -0.92 0.45
N GLU A 186 -24.58 -0.44 0.62
CA GLU A 186 -25.62 -0.37 -0.40
C GLU A 186 -25.23 0.55 -1.56
N THR A 187 -24.60 1.69 -1.26
CA THR A 187 -24.19 2.65 -2.29
C THR A 187 -23.12 2.04 -3.20
N PHE A 188 -22.17 1.34 -2.61
CA PHE A 188 -21.19 0.58 -3.39
C PHE A 188 -21.80 -0.52 -4.24
N LEU A 189 -22.74 -1.31 -3.69
CA LEU A 189 -23.42 -2.34 -4.48
C LEU A 189 -24.18 -1.76 -5.66
N SER A 190 -24.65 -0.51 -5.55
CA SER A 190 -25.32 0.21 -6.64
C SER A 190 -24.35 0.87 -7.64
N SER A 191 -23.05 0.92 -7.33
CA SER A 191 -22.06 1.57 -8.19
C SER A 191 -21.85 0.77 -9.47
N LYS A 192 -21.82 1.47 -10.61
CA LYS A 192 -21.53 0.89 -11.94
C LYS A 192 -20.09 1.12 -12.37
N ASN A 193 -19.21 1.45 -11.44
CA ASN A 193 -17.80 1.66 -11.75
C ASN A 193 -17.11 0.31 -12.04
N PHE A 194 -16.53 0.19 -13.23
CA PHE A 194 -15.86 -1.04 -13.67
C PHE A 194 -14.75 -1.51 -12.73
N TYR A 195 -13.93 -0.59 -12.21
CA TYR A 195 -12.79 -0.95 -11.37
C TYR A 195 -13.25 -1.57 -10.04
N ARG A 196 -14.36 -1.08 -9.47
CA ARG A 196 -15.00 -1.73 -8.31
C ARG A 196 -15.49 -3.15 -8.64
N THR A 197 -16.13 -3.31 -9.81
CA THR A 197 -16.58 -4.61 -10.29
C THR A 197 -15.41 -5.57 -10.51
N ALA A 198 -14.30 -5.09 -11.07
CA ALA A 198 -13.09 -5.87 -11.27
C ALA A 198 -12.49 -6.29 -9.91
N ASP A 199 -12.30 -5.36 -8.98
CA ASP A 199 -11.74 -5.66 -7.65
C ASP A 199 -12.56 -6.72 -6.91
N LEU A 200 -13.88 -6.71 -7.03
CA LEU A 200 -14.75 -7.77 -6.48
C LEU A 200 -14.50 -9.13 -7.13
N MET A 201 -14.31 -9.19 -8.45
CA MET A 201 -13.95 -10.43 -9.15
C MET A 201 -12.56 -10.92 -8.72
N PHE A 202 -11.60 -10.01 -8.50
CA PHE A 202 -10.29 -10.39 -7.97
C PHE A 202 -10.39 -10.94 -6.55
N LEU A 203 -11.17 -10.29 -5.68
CA LEU A 203 -11.41 -10.76 -4.33
C LEU A 203 -12.03 -12.16 -4.33
N GLN A 204 -13.03 -12.40 -5.18
CA GLN A 204 -13.60 -13.75 -5.31
C GLN A 204 -12.53 -14.77 -5.68
N TRP A 205 -11.71 -14.48 -6.69
CA TRP A 205 -10.61 -15.34 -7.10
C TRP A 205 -9.61 -15.60 -5.95
N ALA A 206 -9.26 -14.58 -5.19
CA ALA A 206 -8.35 -14.70 -4.06
C ALA A 206 -8.92 -15.57 -2.94
N ILE A 207 -10.22 -15.44 -2.65
CA ILE A 207 -10.93 -16.31 -1.70
C ILE A 207 -10.90 -17.75 -2.20
N GLU A 208 -11.22 -17.97 -3.49
CA GLU A 208 -11.21 -19.30 -4.11
C GLU A 208 -9.84 -19.98 -4.07
N LYS A 209 -8.74 -19.21 -4.07
CA LYS A 209 -7.37 -19.72 -4.02
C LYS A 209 -6.77 -19.85 -2.64
N ASP A 210 -7.56 -19.63 -1.57
CA ASP A 210 -7.05 -19.60 -0.19
C ASP A 210 -5.97 -18.54 0.03
N PHE A 211 -5.93 -17.52 -0.83
CA PHE A 211 -5.06 -16.41 -0.58
C PHE A 211 -5.64 -15.58 0.54
N VAL A 212 -6.96 -15.48 0.70
CA VAL A 212 -7.49 -14.62 1.76
C VAL A 212 -7.30 -15.19 3.17
N LYS A 213 -6.59 -14.48 4.07
CA LYS A 213 -6.50 -14.78 5.51
C LYS A 213 -7.88 -14.61 6.13
N THR A 214 -8.33 -15.62 6.85
CA THR A 214 -9.65 -15.64 7.47
C THR A 214 -9.54 -15.89 8.97
N ASN A 215 -10.29 -15.14 9.76
CA ASN A 215 -10.65 -15.52 11.13
C ASN A 215 -11.84 -16.48 11.12
N GLU A 216 -12.27 -16.96 12.30
CA GLU A 216 -13.37 -17.92 12.43
C GLU A 216 -14.66 -17.46 11.74
N GLN A 217 -15.03 -16.18 11.87
CA GLN A 217 -16.22 -15.62 11.24
C GLN A 217 -16.08 -15.53 9.71
N GLN A 218 -14.90 -15.13 9.22
CA GLN A 218 -14.61 -15.00 7.80
C GLN A 218 -14.51 -16.35 7.10
N SER A 219 -14.04 -17.38 7.80
CA SER A 219 -13.85 -18.72 7.24
C SER A 219 -15.15 -19.33 6.72
N ALA A 220 -16.26 -19.15 7.46
CA ALA A 220 -17.58 -19.61 7.02
C ALA A 220 -18.04 -18.93 5.73
N ILE A 221 -17.91 -17.60 5.64
CA ILE A 221 -18.28 -16.84 4.44
C ILE A 221 -17.39 -17.20 3.25
N SER A 222 -16.08 -17.31 3.46
CA SER A 222 -15.14 -17.75 2.42
C SER A 222 -15.47 -19.14 1.90
N LYS A 223 -15.89 -20.07 2.76
CA LYS A 223 -16.35 -21.40 2.36
C LYS A 223 -17.61 -21.32 1.48
N ASP A 224 -18.61 -20.57 1.91
CA ASP A 224 -19.86 -20.43 1.15
C ASP A 224 -19.63 -19.73 -0.21
N ILE A 225 -18.69 -18.79 -0.30
CA ILE A 225 -18.28 -18.19 -1.58
C ILE A 225 -17.65 -19.22 -2.51
N LYS A 226 -16.72 -20.04 -2.01
CA LYS A 226 -16.08 -21.12 -2.79
C LYS A 226 -17.09 -22.14 -3.33
N GLU A 227 -18.14 -22.40 -2.54
CA GLU A 227 -19.22 -23.33 -2.91
C GLU A 227 -20.28 -22.66 -3.80
N GLY A 228 -20.10 -21.39 -4.19
CA GLY A 228 -21.05 -20.64 -5.03
C GLY A 228 -22.36 -20.26 -4.33
N LYS A 229 -22.41 -20.37 -3.00
CA LYS A 229 -23.61 -20.08 -2.20
C LYS A 229 -23.78 -18.60 -1.88
N LEU A 230 -22.67 -17.87 -1.76
CA LEU A 230 -22.65 -16.44 -1.47
C LEU A 230 -21.74 -15.69 -2.47
N PRO A 231 -22.07 -14.44 -2.83
CA PRO A 231 -21.18 -13.59 -3.62
C PRO A 231 -20.01 -13.07 -2.77
N ALA A 232 -18.91 -12.68 -3.42
CA ALA A 232 -17.74 -12.12 -2.72
C ALA A 232 -18.06 -10.83 -1.93
N THR A 233 -19.14 -10.13 -2.28
CA THR A 233 -19.62 -8.95 -1.56
C THR A 233 -20.01 -9.25 -0.10
N GLU A 234 -20.38 -10.49 0.24
CA GLU A 234 -20.66 -10.85 1.63
C GLU A 234 -19.39 -10.91 2.49
N TRP A 235 -18.27 -11.32 1.89
CA TRP A 235 -16.97 -11.26 2.57
C TRP A 235 -16.60 -9.80 2.89
N VAL A 236 -16.91 -8.90 1.97
CA VAL A 236 -16.70 -7.49 2.16
C VAL A 236 -17.60 -6.91 3.27
N ARG A 237 -18.88 -7.33 3.31
CA ARG A 237 -19.84 -6.91 4.34
C ARG A 237 -19.36 -7.24 5.75
N ILE A 238 -18.75 -8.41 5.95
CA ILE A 238 -18.29 -8.86 7.27
C ILE A 238 -16.94 -8.26 7.69
N LEU A 239 -16.13 -7.79 6.73
CA LEU A 239 -14.81 -7.24 6.99
C LEU A 239 -14.88 -5.96 7.84
N LYS A 240 -16.00 -5.23 7.76
CA LYS A 240 -16.27 -3.94 8.44
C LYS A 240 -15.21 -2.84 8.22
N ARG A 241 -14.21 -3.07 7.36
CA ARG A 241 -13.21 -2.11 6.89
C ARG A 241 -13.33 -1.98 5.37
N GLY A 242 -13.23 -0.77 4.85
CA GLY A 242 -13.53 -0.45 3.44
C GLY A 242 -12.47 -0.88 2.40
N TYR A 243 -11.56 -1.78 2.75
CA TYR A 243 -10.41 -2.19 1.95
C TYR A 243 -9.82 -3.53 2.43
N VAL A 244 -8.98 -4.16 1.62
CA VAL A 244 -8.20 -5.37 1.97
C VAL A 244 -6.72 -5.04 1.89
N THR A 245 -5.98 -5.53 2.89
CA THR A 245 -4.55 -5.30 3.12
C THR A 245 -3.68 -6.39 2.50
N GLU A 246 -2.37 -6.18 2.46
CA GLU A 246 -1.39 -7.21 2.06
C GLU A 246 -1.47 -8.48 2.91
N GLU A 247 -1.61 -8.34 4.22
CA GLU A 247 -1.67 -9.47 5.16
C GLU A 247 -2.93 -10.33 5.03
N ASP A 248 -3.96 -9.76 4.41
CA ASP A 248 -5.13 -10.52 4.06
C ASP A 248 -4.83 -11.52 2.97
N PHE A 249 -3.65 -11.53 2.35
CA PHE A 249 -3.24 -12.57 1.44
C PHE A 249 -2.22 -13.50 2.12
N SER A 250 -2.35 -14.82 2.00
CA SER A 250 -1.48 -15.83 2.62
C SER A 250 -0.72 -16.60 1.53
N ALA A 251 0.55 -16.94 1.82
CA ALA A 251 1.57 -17.57 0.95
C ALA A 251 1.93 -16.84 -0.36
N GLU A 252 0.98 -16.18 -1.03
CA GLU A 252 1.15 -15.55 -2.34
C GLU A 252 1.08 -14.02 -2.27
N VAL A 253 1.31 -13.41 -1.09
CA VAL A 253 1.46 -11.95 -0.91
C VAL A 253 2.35 -11.35 -2.00
N PRO A 254 3.51 -11.94 -2.34
CA PRO A 254 4.38 -11.40 -3.37
C PRO A 254 3.76 -11.40 -4.79
N PHE A 255 2.90 -12.36 -5.13
CA PHE A 255 2.17 -12.36 -6.40
C PHE A 255 1.19 -11.20 -6.46
N ILE A 256 0.38 -11.04 -5.41
CA ILE A 256 -0.69 -10.05 -5.36
C ILE A 256 -0.11 -8.64 -5.38
N HIS A 257 0.95 -8.41 -4.59
CA HIS A 257 1.68 -7.15 -4.57
C HIS A 257 2.24 -6.84 -5.97
N ALA A 258 2.99 -7.77 -6.57
CA ALA A 258 3.55 -7.60 -7.90
C ALA A 258 2.46 -7.33 -8.95
N TYR A 259 1.32 -8.00 -8.88
CA TYR A 259 0.25 -7.89 -9.88
C TYR A 259 -0.55 -6.58 -9.80
N ILE A 260 -0.66 -5.97 -8.62
CA ILE A 260 -1.35 -4.68 -8.43
C ILE A 260 -0.41 -3.49 -8.63
N MET A 261 0.84 -3.60 -8.17
CA MET A 261 1.78 -2.47 -8.10
C MET A 261 2.76 -2.41 -9.28
N ASN A 262 2.60 -3.23 -10.33
CA ASN A 262 3.55 -3.25 -11.45
C ASN A 262 3.47 -1.99 -12.33
N LEU A 263 4.26 -0.97 -12.00
CA LEU A 263 4.25 0.33 -12.69
C LEU A 263 5.17 0.42 -13.93
N SER A 264 5.66 -0.70 -14.49
CA SER A 264 6.23 -0.86 -15.85
C SER A 264 7.17 -2.08 -15.96
N GLY A 265 7.71 -2.32 -17.17
CA GLY A 265 8.61 -3.41 -17.58
C GLY A 265 7.83 -4.45 -18.38
N HIS A 266 6.99 -5.20 -17.68
CA HIS A 266 6.11 -6.22 -18.27
C HIS A 266 4.64 -5.80 -18.35
N ASP A 267 4.33 -4.61 -17.83
CA ASP A 267 3.01 -3.99 -17.86
C ASP A 267 1.88 -4.99 -17.53
N ILE A 268 1.85 -5.47 -16.29
CA ILE A 268 0.84 -6.40 -15.79
C ILE A 268 0.11 -5.72 -14.65
N LEU A 269 -0.98 -5.03 -14.97
CA LEU A 269 -1.85 -4.38 -13.98
C LEU A 269 -3.18 -5.09 -14.00
N PHE A 270 -3.64 -5.55 -12.84
CA PHE A 270 -4.94 -6.24 -12.72
C PHE A 270 -6.07 -5.50 -13.45
N THR A 271 -6.27 -4.24 -13.11
CA THR A 271 -7.38 -3.43 -13.62
C THR A 271 -7.29 -3.21 -15.14
N ARG A 272 -6.08 -3.05 -15.69
CA ARG A 272 -5.87 -2.94 -17.14
C ARG A 272 -6.07 -4.27 -17.85
N ASP A 273 -5.42 -5.35 -17.39
CA ASP A 273 -5.52 -6.68 -18.02
C ASP A 273 -7.00 -7.11 -18.11
N VAL A 274 -7.76 -6.82 -17.06
CA VAL A 274 -9.21 -7.05 -17.04
C VAL A 274 -9.95 -6.09 -17.97
N ALA A 275 -9.65 -4.78 -17.96
CA ALA A 275 -10.25 -3.83 -18.91
C ALA A 275 -10.07 -4.26 -20.37
N TYR A 276 -8.85 -4.65 -20.75
CA TYR A 276 -8.49 -5.05 -22.11
C TYR A 276 -9.24 -6.30 -22.59
N SER A 277 -9.74 -7.11 -21.66
CA SER A 277 -10.53 -8.29 -21.97
C SER A 277 -12.01 -7.99 -22.25
N PHE A 278 -12.46 -6.77 -21.91
CA PHE A 278 -13.82 -6.30 -22.15
C PHE A 278 -13.92 -5.21 -23.22
N LEU A 279 -12.80 -4.58 -23.60
CA LEU A 279 -12.77 -3.57 -24.66
C LEU A 279 -12.74 -4.21 -26.05
N GLU A 280 -13.59 -3.70 -26.95
CA GLU A 280 -13.89 -4.33 -28.24
C GLU A 280 -12.77 -4.20 -29.28
N ASN A 281 -11.95 -3.16 -29.22
CA ASN A 281 -10.95 -2.86 -30.25
C ASN A 281 -9.68 -2.22 -29.67
N ALA A 282 -8.65 -2.08 -30.53
CA ALA A 282 -7.35 -1.54 -30.14
C ALA A 282 -7.41 -0.06 -29.72
N GLU A 283 -8.21 0.76 -30.42
CA GLU A 283 -8.35 2.20 -30.11
C GLU A 283 -8.86 2.43 -28.68
N LEU A 284 -9.84 1.62 -28.25
CA LEU A 284 -10.35 1.68 -26.88
C LEU A 284 -9.31 1.21 -25.85
N LYS A 285 -8.47 0.22 -26.20
CA LYS A 285 -7.40 -0.27 -25.30
C LYS A 285 -6.28 0.75 -25.14
N ASP A 286 -5.94 1.45 -26.23
CA ASP A 286 -4.92 2.50 -26.23
C ASP A 286 -5.33 3.69 -25.35
N ASN A 287 -6.63 3.95 -25.22
CA ASN A 287 -7.18 4.97 -24.31
C ASN A 287 -8.30 4.39 -23.41
N TYR A 288 -7.96 3.39 -22.59
CA TYR A 288 -8.94 2.68 -21.76
C TYR A 288 -9.56 3.50 -20.61
N PHE A 289 -9.00 4.68 -20.32
CA PHE A 289 -9.60 5.70 -19.44
C PHE A 289 -10.39 6.77 -20.22
N GLY A 290 -10.45 6.67 -21.54
CA GLY A 290 -11.26 7.56 -22.37
C GLY A 290 -12.75 7.30 -22.16
N LYS A 291 -13.56 8.35 -22.26
CA LYS A 291 -15.02 8.29 -22.07
C LYS A 291 -15.71 7.12 -22.79
N ALA A 292 -15.31 6.83 -24.02
CA ALA A 292 -15.89 5.73 -24.80
C ALA A 292 -15.56 4.35 -24.20
N ALA A 293 -14.32 4.15 -23.75
CA ALA A 293 -13.90 2.93 -23.06
C ALA A 293 -14.60 2.80 -21.71
N GLU A 294 -14.65 3.87 -20.92
CA GLU A 294 -15.35 3.89 -19.63
C GLU A 294 -16.84 3.58 -19.76
N GLU A 295 -17.53 4.10 -20.78
CA GLU A 295 -18.94 3.78 -21.06
C GLU A 295 -19.16 2.29 -21.37
N GLN A 296 -18.19 1.63 -22.02
CA GLN A 296 -18.24 0.20 -22.28
C GLN A 296 -17.95 -0.61 -21.01
N LEU A 297 -16.88 -0.26 -20.29
CA LEU A 297 -16.43 -0.92 -19.08
C LEU A 297 -17.48 -0.83 -17.95
N ASN A 298 -18.12 0.32 -17.77
CA ASN A 298 -19.14 0.53 -16.74
C ASN A 298 -20.46 -0.23 -17.00
N LYS A 299 -20.62 -0.88 -18.16
CA LYS A 299 -21.72 -1.82 -18.43
C LYS A 299 -21.43 -3.23 -17.93
N ILE A 300 -20.17 -3.54 -17.61
CA ILE A 300 -19.77 -4.85 -17.11
C ILE A 300 -20.24 -4.99 -15.66
N VAL A 301 -21.05 -6.02 -15.43
CA VAL A 301 -21.59 -6.34 -14.10
C VAL A 301 -20.89 -7.54 -13.49
N TYR A 302 -20.91 -7.62 -12.16
CA TYR A 302 -20.46 -8.80 -11.43
C TYR A 302 -21.45 -9.96 -11.61
N ASN A 303 -21.04 -10.98 -12.37
CA ASN A 303 -21.77 -12.23 -12.58
C ASN A 303 -20.80 -13.36 -12.94
N GLU A 304 -21.27 -14.61 -12.93
CA GLU A 304 -20.43 -15.79 -13.17
C GLU A 304 -19.72 -15.77 -14.54
N GLY A 305 -20.38 -15.30 -15.59
CA GLY A 305 -19.81 -15.28 -16.95
C GLY A 305 -18.65 -14.29 -17.10
N ASN A 306 -18.79 -13.09 -16.54
CA ASN A 306 -17.72 -12.10 -16.50
C ASN A 306 -16.62 -12.51 -15.53
N TYR A 307 -16.99 -13.08 -14.38
CA TYR A 307 -16.05 -13.64 -13.41
C TYR A 307 -15.17 -14.72 -14.04
N ALA A 308 -15.72 -15.65 -14.82
CA ALA A 308 -14.96 -16.70 -15.48
C ALA A 308 -13.87 -16.15 -16.42
N LYS A 309 -14.14 -15.04 -17.13
CA LYS A 309 -13.15 -14.34 -17.96
C LYS A 309 -12.00 -13.79 -17.10
N VAL A 310 -12.35 -13.08 -16.03
CA VAL A 310 -11.37 -12.49 -15.09
C VAL A 310 -10.53 -13.58 -14.41
N LYS A 311 -11.18 -14.62 -13.89
CA LYS A 311 -10.54 -15.78 -13.28
C LYS A 311 -9.53 -16.43 -14.21
N SER A 312 -9.86 -16.63 -15.48
CA SER A 312 -8.95 -17.22 -16.48
C SER A 312 -7.67 -16.39 -16.65
N ILE A 313 -7.80 -15.06 -16.69
CA ILE A 313 -6.67 -14.13 -16.82
C ILE A 313 -5.77 -14.21 -15.58
N ILE A 314 -6.37 -14.11 -14.38
CA ILE A 314 -5.60 -14.12 -13.14
C ILE A 314 -4.96 -15.50 -12.90
N ASP A 315 -5.66 -16.60 -13.20
CA ASP A 315 -5.11 -17.97 -13.11
C ASP A 315 -3.88 -18.14 -14.02
N LYS A 316 -3.94 -17.63 -15.26
CA LYS A 316 -2.79 -17.62 -16.18
C LYS A 316 -1.62 -16.80 -15.61
N ARG A 317 -1.90 -15.61 -15.08
CA ARG A 317 -0.88 -14.72 -14.51
C ARG A 317 -0.24 -15.31 -13.25
N LEU A 318 -1.03 -15.96 -12.40
CA LEU A 318 -0.51 -16.70 -11.25
C LEU A 318 0.42 -17.82 -11.70
N ALA A 319 0.08 -18.56 -12.76
CA ALA A 319 0.96 -19.58 -13.31
C ALA A 319 2.28 -18.99 -13.84
N GLU A 320 2.23 -17.90 -14.62
CA GLU A 320 3.42 -17.16 -15.09
C GLU A 320 4.30 -16.68 -13.93
N TYR A 321 3.68 -16.16 -12.87
CA TYR A 321 4.39 -15.73 -11.67
C TYR A 321 5.08 -16.89 -10.96
N LYS A 322 4.38 -18.03 -10.81
CA LYS A 322 4.96 -19.23 -10.18
C LYS A 322 6.10 -19.82 -10.99
N GLU A 323 6.03 -19.76 -12.32
CA GLU A 323 7.06 -20.30 -13.21
C GLU A 323 8.31 -19.41 -13.27
N HIS A 324 8.12 -18.09 -13.44
CA HIS A 324 9.24 -17.20 -13.76
C HIS A 324 9.09 -15.78 -13.20
N LYS A 325 8.24 -15.56 -12.19
CA LYS A 325 8.06 -14.25 -11.52
C LYS A 325 7.85 -13.08 -12.51
N PHE A 326 7.07 -13.34 -13.56
CA PHE A 326 6.83 -12.42 -14.68
C PHE A 326 8.04 -12.00 -15.54
N SER A 327 9.25 -12.51 -15.27
CA SER A 327 10.47 -12.18 -16.05
C SER A 327 10.39 -12.46 -17.55
N LYS A 328 9.50 -13.38 -17.97
CA LYS A 328 9.23 -13.73 -19.37
C LYS A 328 7.86 -13.29 -19.86
N SER A 329 7.11 -12.54 -19.05
CA SER A 329 5.76 -12.14 -19.40
C SER A 329 5.79 -11.14 -20.55
N LYS A 330 4.98 -11.42 -21.56
CA LYS A 330 4.72 -10.49 -22.67
C LYS A 330 3.69 -9.47 -22.22
N GLN A 331 3.88 -8.23 -22.66
CA GLN A 331 2.84 -7.20 -22.60
C GLN A 331 1.63 -7.68 -23.42
N MET A 332 0.42 -7.52 -22.86
CA MET A 332 -0.84 -7.94 -23.51
C MET A 332 -1.51 -6.80 -24.26
#